data_AF-A0A661B086-F1
#
_entry.id   AF-A0A661B086-F1
#
_cell.length_a   1.000
_cell.length_b   1.000
_cell.length_c   1.000
_cell.angle_alpha   90.00
_cell.angle_beta   90.00
_cell.angle_gamma   90.00
#
_symmetry.space_group_name_H-M   'P 1'
#
loop_
_entity.id
_entity.type
_entity.pdbx_description
1 polymer ?
#
loop_
_entity_poly.entity_id
_entity_poly.type
_entity_poly.pdbx_seq_one_letter_code
_entity_poly.pdbx_strand_id
1 'polypeptide(L)'
;MKSQMRIGIISISLILLFVACGKKQEAEKPETSTELPTLTEEVIDQFIRDYPAFKRLSMEMKQKFGDLSDDSPVTAARSTQAAEELEKRLTELNIDSDRFFGVFQKIIIAAMYINAVEQAKLSDPKEIEARIIQYKNLIENPDLSDEEKAELQTQLDQLENYKAQSEQRRNKIEELKTSLENPELTEEEKTRTQELIDQLELIYNPQVELPEGISEEEVSVVRSKFPELMAIMQPEEPQQATETPSETTAVQ
;
A
#
# COMPACT_ATOMS: atom_id res chain seq x y z
N MET A 1 -0.23 -5.41 -20.00
CA MET A 1 -1.31 -4.73 -19.22
C MET A 1 -1.09 -4.87 -17.71
N LYS A 2 -0.01 -4.31 -17.13
CA LYS A 2 0.31 -4.44 -15.68
C LYS A 2 0.50 -3.09 -14.95
N SER A 3 0.08 -1.97 -15.56
CA SER A 3 0.23 -0.62 -14.97
C SER A 3 -0.99 -0.13 -14.16
N GLN A 4 -2.01 -0.97 -13.98
CA GLN A 4 -3.24 -0.65 -13.22
C GLN A 4 -3.09 -0.91 -11.70
N MET A 5 -2.07 -1.66 -11.27
CA MET A 5 -1.93 -2.11 -9.87
C MET A 5 -1.52 -0.98 -8.90
N ARG A 6 -1.02 0.15 -9.40
CA ARG A 6 -0.56 1.28 -8.57
C ARG A 6 -1.69 2.25 -8.17
N ILE A 7 -2.85 2.18 -8.80
CA ILE A 7 -3.96 3.13 -8.56
C ILE A 7 -4.93 2.61 -7.48
N GLY A 8 -5.01 1.29 -7.26
CA GLY A 8 -5.97 0.68 -6.34
C GLY A 8 -5.73 0.95 -4.84
N ILE A 9 -4.49 1.20 -4.42
CA ILE A 9 -4.14 1.42 -3.00
C ILE A 9 -4.53 2.83 -2.54
N ILE A 10 -4.54 3.82 -3.44
CA ILE A 10 -4.85 5.22 -3.11
C ILE A 10 -6.35 5.42 -2.82
N SER A 11 -7.23 4.61 -3.42
CA SER A 11 -8.68 4.76 -3.21
C SER A 11 -9.18 4.25 -1.85
N ILE A 12 -8.41 3.41 -1.15
CA ILE A 12 -8.79 2.87 0.18
C ILE A 12 -8.43 3.87 1.30
N SER A 13 -7.36 4.65 1.14
CA SER A 13 -6.97 5.71 2.08
C SER A 13 -8.00 6.84 2.20
N LEU A 14 -8.85 7.03 1.18
CA LEU A 14 -9.90 8.04 1.18
C LEU A 14 -11.08 7.69 2.10
N ILE A 15 -11.31 6.40 2.42
CA ILE A 15 -12.41 5.99 3.31
C ILE A 15 -12.05 6.23 4.79
N LEU A 16 -10.78 6.08 5.17
CA LEU A 16 -10.31 6.37 6.54
C LEU A 16 -10.29 7.87 6.88
N LEU A 17 -10.21 8.75 5.87
CA LEU A 17 -10.27 10.21 6.07
C LEU A 17 -11.67 10.70 6.48
N PHE A 18 -12.74 9.96 6.21
CA PHE A 18 -14.11 10.37 6.55
C PHE A 18 -14.54 9.99 7.98
N VAL A 19 -13.89 9.03 8.65
CA VAL A 19 -14.26 8.63 10.02
C VAL A 19 -13.60 9.53 11.07
N ALA A 20 -12.48 10.20 10.75
CA ALA A 20 -11.73 11.03 11.70
C ALA A 20 -12.14 12.51 11.75
N CYS A 21 -12.96 13.02 10.82
CA CYS A 21 -13.21 14.47 10.68
C CYS A 21 -14.63 14.94 11.07
N GLY A 22 -15.38 14.14 11.83
CA GLY A 22 -16.75 14.45 12.21
C GLY A 22 -17.01 14.46 13.72
N LYS A 23 -16.38 15.35 14.49
CA LYS A 23 -16.92 15.91 15.76
C LYS A 23 -15.97 16.96 16.37
N LYS A 24 -16.28 18.25 16.16
CA LYS A 24 -16.01 19.28 17.17
C LYS A 24 -17.16 19.25 18.17
N GLN A 25 -16.99 18.51 19.25
CA GLN A 25 -17.81 18.65 20.44
C GLN A 25 -16.87 18.57 21.65
N GLU A 26 -16.62 19.71 22.29
CA GLU A 26 -15.99 19.79 23.60
C GLU A 26 -16.88 19.04 24.60
N ALA A 27 -16.53 17.79 24.88
CA ALA A 27 -17.01 17.04 26.02
C ALA A 27 -15.80 16.35 26.63
N GLU A 28 -15.69 16.42 27.96
CA GLU A 28 -14.59 15.89 28.77
C GLU A 28 -14.09 14.54 28.26
N LYS A 29 -12.81 14.50 27.91
CA LYS A 29 -12.08 13.32 27.45
C LYS A 29 -12.25 12.20 28.48
N PRO A 30 -12.96 11.08 28.19
CA PRO A 30 -12.63 9.85 28.87
C PRO A 30 -11.26 9.44 28.34
N GLU A 31 -10.27 9.32 29.22
CA GLU A 31 -9.04 8.59 28.95
C GLU A 31 -9.40 7.12 28.67
N THR A 32 -9.77 6.84 27.43
CA THR A 32 -9.64 5.52 26.84
C THR A 32 -8.46 5.63 25.92
N SER A 33 -7.27 5.36 26.46
CA SER A 33 -6.16 4.91 25.64
C SER A 33 -6.61 3.57 25.06
N THR A 34 -7.34 3.60 23.96
CA THR A 34 -7.60 2.40 23.16
C THR A 34 -6.28 2.08 22.48
N GLU A 35 -5.40 1.38 23.21
CA GLU A 35 -4.21 0.79 22.63
C GLU A 35 -4.64 -0.01 21.41
N LEU A 36 -4.06 0.33 20.25
CA LEU A 36 -4.38 -0.35 19.02
C LEU A 36 -4.08 -1.85 19.19
N PRO A 37 -4.99 -2.74 18.76
CA PRO A 37 -4.83 -4.17 18.96
C PRO A 37 -3.51 -4.67 18.38
N THR A 38 -2.81 -5.54 19.09
CA THR A 38 -1.60 -6.20 18.58
C THR A 38 -1.98 -7.15 17.44
N LEU A 39 -1.25 -7.09 16.32
CA LEU A 39 -1.47 -7.99 15.18
C LEU A 39 -0.87 -9.37 15.43
N THR A 40 -1.69 -10.30 15.94
CA THR A 40 -1.37 -11.73 15.96
C THR A 40 -1.96 -12.45 14.75
N GLU A 41 -1.58 -13.71 14.51
CA GLU A 41 -2.16 -14.51 13.43
C GLU A 41 -3.69 -14.62 13.56
N GLU A 42 -4.20 -14.84 14.78
CA GLU A 42 -5.64 -14.96 15.03
C GLU A 42 -6.38 -13.64 14.76
N VAL A 43 -5.75 -12.50 15.07
CA VAL A 43 -6.33 -11.17 14.79
C VAL A 43 -6.42 -10.93 13.29
N ILE A 44 -5.36 -11.27 12.54
CA ILE A 44 -5.37 -11.13 11.08
C ILE A 44 -6.37 -12.11 10.44
N ASP A 45 -6.42 -13.36 10.89
CA ASP A 45 -7.37 -14.36 10.38
C ASP A 45 -8.83 -13.93 10.63
N GLN A 46 -9.10 -13.32 11.78
CA GLN A 46 -10.41 -12.75 12.07
C GLN A 46 -10.72 -11.56 11.14
N PHE A 47 -9.75 -10.66 10.93
CA PHE A 47 -9.90 -9.56 9.98
C PHE A 47 -10.18 -10.06 8.55
N ILE A 48 -9.45 -11.08 8.09
CA ILE A 48 -9.65 -11.70 6.77
C ILE A 48 -11.07 -12.24 6.61
N ARG A 49 -11.63 -12.84 7.67
CA ARG A 49 -12.99 -13.35 7.71
C ARG A 49 -14.04 -12.24 7.65
N ASP A 50 -13.81 -11.14 8.36
CA ASP A 50 -14.80 -10.06 8.55
C ASP A 50 -14.77 -9.03 7.41
N TYR A 51 -13.62 -8.82 6.78
CA TYR A 51 -13.41 -7.78 5.77
C TYR A 51 -14.37 -7.86 4.56
N PRO A 52 -14.69 -9.02 3.97
CA PRO A 52 -15.64 -9.09 2.86
C PRO A 52 -17.03 -8.57 3.23
N ALA A 53 -17.49 -8.84 4.46
CA ALA A 53 -18.77 -8.34 4.94
C ALA A 53 -18.74 -6.82 5.13
N PHE A 54 -17.68 -6.29 5.74
CA PHE A 54 -17.45 -4.84 5.85
C PHE A 54 -17.42 -4.16 4.48
N LYS A 55 -16.66 -4.70 3.51
CA LYS A 55 -16.52 -4.16 2.15
C LYS A 55 -17.87 -4.06 1.46
N ARG A 56 -18.69 -5.11 1.54
CA ARG A 56 -20.06 -5.10 1.00
C ARG A 56 -20.92 -4.01 1.65
N LEU A 57 -20.90 -3.91 2.98
CA LEU A 57 -21.66 -2.87 3.70
C LEU A 57 -21.21 -1.46 3.30
N SER A 58 -19.90 -1.23 3.19
CA SER A 58 -19.33 0.06 2.79
C SER A 58 -19.77 0.44 1.37
N MET A 59 -19.78 -0.51 0.43
CA MET A 59 -20.29 -0.28 -0.94
C MET A 59 -21.80 0.03 -0.95
N GLU A 60 -22.60 -0.69 -0.17
CA GLU A 60 -24.03 -0.41 -0.02
C GLU A 60 -24.28 1.00 0.57
N MET A 61 -23.48 1.42 1.56
CA MET A 61 -23.56 2.77 2.12
C MET A 61 -23.19 3.83 1.07
N LYS A 62 -22.12 3.60 0.29
CA LYS A 62 -21.74 4.50 -0.80
C LYS A 62 -22.83 4.62 -1.86
N GLN A 63 -23.49 3.52 -2.23
CA GLN A 63 -24.61 3.54 -3.18
C GLN A 63 -25.84 4.27 -2.63
N LYS A 64 -26.15 4.08 -1.34
CA LYS A 64 -27.32 4.67 -0.69
C LYS A 64 -27.18 6.17 -0.43
N PHE A 65 -25.99 6.61 -0.04
CA PHE A 65 -25.75 8.00 0.37
C PHE A 65 -25.02 8.85 -0.69
N GLY A 66 -24.52 8.22 -1.77
CA GLY A 66 -23.79 8.88 -2.85
C GLY A 66 -22.35 9.22 -2.48
N ASP A 67 -21.67 9.97 -3.35
CA ASP A 67 -20.37 10.55 -3.00
C ASP A 67 -20.57 11.65 -1.96
N LEU A 68 -20.02 11.44 -0.77
CA LEU A 68 -20.12 12.33 0.38
C LEU A 68 -18.97 13.36 0.42
N SER A 69 -18.50 13.79 -0.76
CA SER A 69 -17.25 14.54 -0.91
C SER A 69 -17.40 16.07 -0.92
N ASP A 70 -18.60 16.62 -0.69
CA ASP A 70 -18.78 18.07 -0.58
C ASP A 70 -18.95 18.51 0.89
N ASP A 71 -18.44 19.71 1.22
CA ASP A 71 -18.49 20.29 2.57
C ASP A 71 -19.88 20.90 2.89
N SER A 72 -20.95 20.45 2.24
CA SER A 72 -22.28 20.96 2.57
C SER A 72 -22.78 20.39 3.90
N PRO A 73 -23.55 21.15 4.69
CA PRO A 73 -24.21 20.64 5.89
C PRO A 73 -25.12 19.42 5.62
N VAL A 74 -25.66 19.31 4.41
CA VAL A 74 -26.48 18.18 3.97
C VAL A 74 -25.64 16.92 3.82
N THR A 75 -24.44 17.05 3.24
CA THR A 75 -23.50 15.95 3.10
C THR A 75 -22.95 15.52 4.44
N ALA A 76 -22.64 16.45 5.34
CA ALA A 76 -22.24 16.12 6.72
C ALA A 76 -23.32 15.30 7.45
N ALA A 77 -24.60 15.69 7.34
CA ALA A 77 -25.70 14.94 7.95
C ALA A 77 -25.87 13.53 7.34
N ARG A 78 -25.70 13.40 6.02
CA ARG A 78 -25.73 12.10 5.32
C ARG A 78 -24.55 11.21 5.70
N SER A 79 -23.36 11.78 5.89
CA SER A 79 -22.18 11.05 6.36
C SER A 79 -22.39 10.49 7.77
N THR A 80 -22.97 11.28 8.68
CA THR A 80 -23.32 10.78 10.02
C THR A 80 -24.32 9.63 9.95
N GLN A 81 -25.38 9.75 9.13
CA GLN A 81 -26.35 8.66 8.94
C GLN A 81 -25.73 7.40 8.33
N ALA A 82 -24.81 7.56 7.36
CA ALA A 82 -24.09 6.45 6.76
C ALA A 82 -23.19 5.75 7.79
N ALA A 83 -22.51 6.51 8.65
CA ALA A 83 -21.66 5.98 9.72
C ALA A 83 -22.47 5.21 10.78
N GLU A 84 -23.57 5.80 11.27
CA GLU A 84 -24.44 5.16 12.26
C GLU A 84 -25.07 3.86 11.72
N GLU A 85 -25.52 3.86 10.46
CA GLU A 85 -26.08 2.67 9.82
C GLU A 85 -25.00 1.60 9.59
N LEU A 86 -23.78 1.99 9.21
CA LEU A 86 -22.66 1.07 9.06
C LEU A 86 -22.31 0.42 10.40
N GLU A 87 -22.16 1.21 11.46
CA GLU A 87 -21.84 0.74 12.81
C GLU A 87 -22.88 -0.25 13.33
N LYS A 88 -24.17 0.08 13.16
CA LYS A 88 -25.27 -0.82 13.51
C LYS A 88 -25.16 -2.16 12.77
N ARG A 89 -24.93 -2.12 11.45
CA ARG A 89 -24.86 -3.34 10.63
C ARG A 89 -23.61 -4.17 10.89
N LEU A 90 -22.48 -3.54 11.24
CA LEU A 90 -21.29 -4.25 11.70
C LEU A 90 -21.57 -4.96 13.03
N THR A 91 -22.24 -4.27 13.96
CA THR A 91 -22.64 -4.85 15.25
C THR A 91 -23.58 -6.05 15.06
N GLU A 92 -24.55 -5.98 14.14
CA GLU A 92 -25.44 -7.11 13.80
C GLU A 92 -24.68 -8.33 13.26
N LEU A 93 -23.49 -8.12 12.69
CA LEU A 93 -22.59 -9.18 12.20
C LEU A 93 -21.56 -9.62 13.26
N ASN A 94 -21.66 -9.11 14.49
CA ASN A 94 -20.67 -9.29 15.57
C ASN A 94 -19.26 -8.78 15.20
N ILE A 95 -19.19 -7.75 14.37
CA ILE A 95 -17.93 -7.05 14.04
C ILE A 95 -17.84 -5.83 14.96
N ASP A 96 -16.84 -5.84 15.85
CA ASP A 96 -16.48 -4.67 16.66
C ASP A 96 -15.81 -3.64 15.76
N SER A 97 -16.51 -2.53 15.49
CA SER A 97 -16.07 -1.47 14.58
C SER A 97 -14.73 -0.87 15.00
N ASP A 98 -14.58 -0.50 16.28
CA ASP A 98 -13.37 0.18 16.78
C ASP A 98 -12.15 -0.74 16.66
N ARG A 99 -12.30 -2.00 17.07
CA ARG A 99 -11.25 -3.01 16.92
C ARG A 99 -10.96 -3.27 15.45
N PHE A 100 -11.98 -3.42 14.60
CA PHE A 100 -11.82 -3.69 13.18
C PHE A 100 -11.05 -2.57 12.48
N PHE A 101 -11.41 -1.31 12.70
CA PHE A 101 -10.72 -0.17 12.10
C PHE A 101 -9.30 -0.02 12.65
N GLY A 102 -9.06 -0.28 13.94
CA GLY A 102 -7.72 -0.28 14.51
C GLY A 102 -6.80 -1.33 13.88
N VAL A 103 -7.30 -2.56 13.70
CA VAL A 103 -6.58 -3.63 12.97
C VAL A 103 -6.35 -3.23 11.52
N PHE A 104 -7.37 -2.71 10.85
CA PHE A 104 -7.27 -2.30 9.46
C PHE A 104 -6.18 -1.25 9.24
N GLN A 105 -6.16 -0.20 10.06
CA GLN A 105 -5.14 0.85 10.00
C GLN A 105 -3.73 0.28 10.19
N LYS A 106 -3.53 -0.60 11.18
CA LYS A 106 -2.23 -1.25 11.39
C LYS A 106 -1.80 -2.11 10.20
N ILE A 107 -2.72 -2.87 9.59
CA ILE A 107 -2.43 -3.67 8.39
C ILE A 107 -1.98 -2.76 7.23
N ILE A 108 -2.62 -1.61 7.01
CA ILE A 108 -2.21 -0.65 5.98
C ILE A 108 -0.80 -0.11 6.26
N ILE A 109 -0.53 0.32 7.51
CA ILE A 109 0.78 0.83 7.91
C ILE A 109 1.87 -0.24 7.71
N ALA A 110 1.61 -1.47 8.15
CA ALA A 110 2.50 -2.61 7.95
C ALA A 110 2.76 -2.88 6.46
N ALA A 111 1.71 -2.89 5.64
CA ALA A 111 1.80 -3.12 4.20
C ALA A 111 2.63 -2.03 3.51
N MET A 112 2.44 -0.77 3.89
CA MET A 112 3.25 0.35 3.39
C MET A 112 4.72 0.20 3.79
N TYR A 113 4.99 -0.15 5.04
CA TYR A 113 6.35 -0.42 5.53
C TYR A 113 7.00 -1.58 4.77
N ILE A 114 6.32 -2.72 4.64
CA ILE A 114 6.82 -3.90 3.88
C ILE A 114 7.15 -3.49 2.46
N ASN A 115 6.26 -2.78 1.77
CA ASN A 115 6.51 -2.31 0.42
C ASN A 115 7.69 -1.33 0.38
N ALA A 116 7.82 -0.40 1.33
CA ALA A 116 8.96 0.52 1.39
C ALA A 116 10.29 -0.23 1.57
N VAL A 117 10.34 -1.21 2.48
CA VAL A 117 11.52 -2.07 2.68
C VAL A 117 11.82 -2.89 1.43
N GLU A 118 10.80 -3.45 0.78
CA GLU A 118 10.98 -4.19 -0.47
C GLU A 118 11.52 -3.29 -1.59
N GLN A 119 10.98 -2.09 -1.76
CA GLN A 119 11.50 -1.11 -2.73
C GLN A 119 12.95 -0.70 -2.42
N ALA A 120 13.30 -0.57 -1.14
CA ALA A 120 14.69 -0.35 -0.72
C ALA A 120 15.59 -1.50 -1.17
N LYS A 121 15.18 -2.76 -0.92
CA LYS A 121 15.90 -3.95 -1.38
C LYS A 121 16.00 -4.03 -2.90
N LEU A 122 14.97 -3.63 -3.64
CA LEU A 122 15.01 -3.56 -5.10
C LEU A 122 16.08 -2.61 -5.63
N SER A 123 16.48 -1.64 -4.80
CA SER A 123 17.47 -0.61 -5.14
C SER A 123 18.89 -0.99 -4.72
N ASP A 124 19.07 -2.06 -3.92
CA ASP A 124 20.38 -2.55 -3.49
C ASP A 124 21.13 -3.21 -4.67
N PRO A 125 22.33 -2.71 -5.05
CA PRO A 125 23.15 -3.31 -6.10
C PRO A 125 23.37 -4.82 -5.96
N LYS A 126 23.47 -5.35 -4.73
CA LYS A 126 23.67 -6.79 -4.50
C LYS A 126 22.42 -7.61 -4.83
N GLU A 127 21.25 -7.11 -4.46
CA GLU A 127 19.96 -7.75 -4.77
C GLU A 127 19.65 -7.67 -6.27
N ILE A 128 19.97 -6.53 -6.91
CA ILE A 128 19.87 -6.38 -8.36
C ILE A 128 20.78 -7.39 -9.06
N GLU A 129 22.01 -7.58 -8.60
CA GLU A 129 22.95 -8.57 -9.16
C GLU A 129 22.44 -10.01 -8.99
N ALA A 130 21.92 -10.36 -7.81
CA ALA A 130 21.34 -11.67 -7.56
C ALA A 130 20.19 -11.97 -8.53
N ARG A 131 19.34 -10.97 -8.83
CA ARG A 131 18.27 -11.08 -9.82
C ARG A 131 18.80 -11.20 -11.24
N ILE A 132 19.78 -10.40 -11.63
CA ILE A 132 20.44 -10.51 -12.95
C ILE A 132 20.93 -11.95 -13.17
N ILE A 133 21.58 -12.56 -12.18
CA ILE A 133 22.02 -13.96 -12.23
C ILE A 133 20.82 -14.91 -12.37
N GLN A 134 19.75 -14.70 -11.60
CA GLN A 134 18.53 -15.51 -11.69
C GLN A 134 17.90 -15.46 -13.09
N TYR A 135 17.77 -14.27 -13.69
CA TYR A 135 17.20 -14.10 -15.03
C TYR A 135 18.07 -14.75 -16.10
N LYS A 136 19.40 -14.60 -16.02
CA LYS A 136 20.34 -15.29 -16.93
C LYS A 136 20.15 -16.81 -16.87
N ASN A 137 20.06 -17.38 -15.67
CA ASN A 137 19.80 -18.81 -15.49
C ASN A 137 18.44 -19.25 -16.02
N LEU A 138 17.39 -18.43 -15.85
CA LEU A 138 16.05 -18.74 -16.38
C LEU A 138 16.04 -18.72 -17.91
N ILE A 139 16.70 -17.75 -18.56
CA ILE A 139 16.77 -17.64 -20.02
C ILE A 139 17.47 -18.87 -20.64
N GLU A 140 18.45 -19.43 -19.94
CA GLU A 140 19.15 -20.66 -20.35
C GLU A 140 18.27 -21.92 -20.25
N ASN A 141 17.10 -21.86 -19.60
CA ASN A 141 16.20 -23.00 -19.48
C ASN A 141 15.67 -23.42 -20.88
N PRO A 142 15.91 -24.68 -21.31
CA PRO A 142 15.41 -25.17 -22.59
C PRO A 142 13.89 -25.29 -22.66
N ASP A 143 13.20 -25.37 -21.52
CA ASP A 143 11.75 -25.58 -21.45
C ASP A 143 10.94 -24.28 -21.68
N LEU A 144 11.60 -23.12 -21.71
CA LEU A 144 10.94 -21.85 -22.01
C LEU A 144 10.77 -21.65 -23.51
N SER A 145 9.60 -21.13 -23.88
CA SER A 145 9.32 -20.68 -25.24
C SER A 145 10.17 -19.47 -25.62
N ASP A 146 10.31 -19.22 -26.93
CA ASP A 146 11.04 -18.06 -27.44
C ASP A 146 10.41 -16.72 -26.98
N GLU A 147 9.09 -16.69 -26.82
CA GLU A 147 8.35 -15.52 -26.32
C GLU A 147 8.69 -15.25 -24.85
N GLU A 148 8.68 -16.28 -23.99
CA GLU A 148 9.08 -16.16 -22.59
C GLU A 148 10.54 -15.74 -22.45
N LYS A 149 11.43 -16.29 -23.28
CA LYS A 149 12.84 -15.88 -23.31
C LYS A 149 13.02 -14.42 -23.71
N ALA A 150 12.27 -13.94 -24.70
CA ALA A 150 12.31 -12.55 -25.12
C ALA A 150 11.78 -11.60 -24.03
N GLU A 151 10.73 -11.99 -23.32
CA GLU A 151 10.22 -11.23 -22.16
C GLU A 151 11.26 -11.16 -21.03
N LEU A 152 11.85 -12.31 -20.67
CA LEU A 152 12.91 -12.37 -19.65
C LEU A 152 14.14 -11.57 -20.06
N GLN A 153 14.54 -11.58 -21.33
CA GLN A 153 15.66 -10.77 -21.83
C GLN A 153 15.36 -9.28 -21.70
N THR A 154 14.14 -8.84 -22.02
CA THR A 154 13.73 -7.45 -21.85
C THR A 154 13.81 -7.03 -20.38
N GLN A 155 13.38 -7.89 -19.46
CA GLN A 155 13.46 -7.63 -18.01
C GLN A 155 14.92 -7.62 -17.52
N LEU A 156 15.77 -8.49 -18.06
CA LEU A 156 17.20 -8.53 -17.79
C LEU A 156 17.89 -7.22 -18.23
N ASP A 157 17.63 -6.75 -19.46
CA ASP A 157 18.20 -5.50 -19.98
C ASP A 157 17.79 -4.30 -19.11
N GLN A 158 16.54 -4.27 -18.63
CA GLN A 158 16.06 -3.26 -17.70
C GLN A 158 16.80 -3.32 -16.35
N LEU A 159 17.01 -4.52 -15.80
CA LEU A 159 17.76 -4.70 -14.55
C LEU A 159 19.23 -4.30 -14.70
N GLU A 160 19.88 -4.65 -15.81
CA GLU A 160 21.28 -4.27 -16.07
C GLU A 160 21.43 -2.75 -16.22
N ASN A 161 20.51 -2.08 -16.92
CA ASN A 161 20.48 -0.61 -17.00
C ASN A 161 20.24 0.01 -15.62
N TYR A 162 19.30 -0.54 -14.84
CA TYR A 162 19.03 -0.06 -13.48
C TYR A 162 20.24 -0.25 -12.55
N LYS A 163 20.96 -1.37 -12.66
CA LYS A 163 22.22 -1.61 -11.95
C LYS A 163 23.27 -0.55 -12.32
N ALA A 164 23.47 -0.29 -13.60
CA ALA A 164 24.45 0.71 -14.05
C ALA A 164 24.13 2.12 -13.52
N GLN A 165 22.85 2.53 -13.55
CA GLN A 165 22.42 3.79 -12.94
C GLN A 165 22.63 3.80 -11.43
N SER A 166 22.35 2.68 -10.76
CA SER A 166 22.55 2.48 -9.33
C SER A 166 24.03 2.62 -8.95
N GLU A 167 24.95 2.04 -9.71
CA GLU A 167 26.40 2.20 -9.52
C GLU A 167 26.86 3.64 -9.81
N GLN A 168 26.34 4.26 -10.88
CA GLN A 168 26.70 5.64 -11.25
C GLN A 168 26.37 6.63 -10.12
N ARG A 169 25.17 6.58 -9.52
CA ARG A 169 24.88 7.52 -8.42
C ARG A 169 25.63 7.15 -7.14
N ARG A 170 25.93 5.89 -6.88
CA ARG A 170 26.80 5.50 -5.76
C ARG A 170 28.19 6.11 -5.90
N ASN A 171 28.79 6.00 -7.08
CA ASN A 171 30.06 6.67 -7.38
C ASN A 171 29.93 8.18 -7.20
N LYS A 172 28.79 8.77 -7.60
CA LYS A 172 28.55 10.20 -7.42
C LYS A 172 28.47 10.61 -5.94
N ILE A 173 27.82 9.81 -5.11
CA ILE A 173 27.76 10.03 -3.65
C ILE A 173 29.17 9.99 -3.07
N GLU A 174 29.98 9.00 -3.42
CA GLU A 174 31.36 8.89 -2.94
C GLU A 174 32.21 10.09 -3.39
N GLU A 175 32.10 10.53 -4.65
CA GLU A 175 32.74 11.76 -5.14
C GLU A 175 32.35 12.98 -4.30
N LEU A 176 31.07 13.14 -4.00
CA LEU A 176 30.56 14.27 -3.19
C LEU A 176 31.07 14.19 -1.75
N LYS A 177 31.08 12.99 -1.15
CA LYS A 177 31.64 12.77 0.19
C LYS A 177 33.12 13.11 0.26
N THR A 178 33.91 12.66 -0.72
CA THR A 178 35.32 13.05 -0.83
C THR A 178 35.47 14.56 -1.01
N SER A 179 34.58 15.20 -1.77
CA SER A 179 34.63 16.65 -1.96
C SER A 179 34.42 17.42 -0.66
N LEU A 180 33.59 16.93 0.28
CA LEU A 180 33.38 17.54 1.59
C LEU A 180 34.66 17.60 2.45
N GLU A 181 35.63 16.72 2.20
CA GLU A 181 36.92 16.72 2.88
C GLU A 181 37.83 17.88 2.42
N ASN A 182 37.47 18.57 1.32
CA ASN A 182 38.24 19.70 0.81
C ASN A 182 38.16 20.91 1.78
N PRO A 183 39.30 21.35 2.37
CA PRO A 183 39.31 22.49 3.28
C PRO A 183 39.00 23.83 2.58
N GLU A 184 39.04 23.88 1.25
CA GLU A 184 38.73 25.08 0.46
C GLU A 184 37.22 25.32 0.29
N LEU A 185 36.36 24.35 0.61
CA LEU A 185 34.91 24.54 0.59
C LEU A 185 34.46 25.44 1.74
N THR A 186 33.59 26.40 1.42
CA THR A 186 32.88 27.20 2.43
C THR A 186 31.85 26.35 3.19
N GLU A 187 31.44 26.79 4.37
CA GLU A 187 30.43 26.09 5.17
C GLU A 187 29.06 25.99 4.47
N GLU A 188 28.70 26.99 3.66
CA GLU A 188 27.47 26.98 2.85
C GLU A 188 27.54 25.91 1.75
N GLU A 189 28.68 25.79 1.07
CA GLU A 189 28.89 24.76 0.04
C GLU A 189 28.95 23.36 0.64
N LYS A 190 29.55 23.20 1.83
CA LYS A 190 29.53 21.93 2.57
C LYS A 190 28.11 21.53 2.94
N THR A 191 27.32 22.47 3.46
CA THR A 191 25.92 22.22 3.83
C THR A 191 25.11 21.78 2.61
N ARG A 192 25.21 22.52 1.50
CA ARG A 192 24.50 22.17 0.25
C ARG A 192 24.95 20.83 -0.33
N THR A 193 26.24 20.52 -0.23
CA THR A 193 26.79 19.23 -0.70
C THR A 193 26.30 18.09 0.18
N GLN A 194 26.21 18.29 1.49
CA GLN A 194 25.62 17.33 2.43
C GLN A 194 24.13 17.09 2.12
N GLU A 195 23.34 18.14 1.88
CA GLU A 195 21.93 17.99 1.49
C GLU A 195 21.77 17.19 0.19
N LEU A 196 22.66 17.39 -0.78
CA LEU A 196 22.65 16.62 -2.02
C LEU A 196 23.02 15.15 -1.80
N ILE A 197 23.99 14.87 -0.92
CA ILE A 197 24.34 13.51 -0.49
C ILE A 197 23.12 12.85 0.15
N ASP A 198 22.47 13.52 1.10
CA ASP A 198 21.30 12.99 1.81
C ASP A 198 20.15 12.67 0.84
N GLN A 199 19.88 13.56 -0.13
CA GLN A 199 18.88 13.32 -1.18
C GLN A 199 19.21 12.12 -2.06
N LEU A 200 20.48 11.95 -2.41
CA LEU A 200 20.94 10.82 -3.22
C LEU A 200 20.93 9.50 -2.42
N GLU A 201 21.28 9.54 -1.13
CA GLU A 201 21.28 8.39 -0.23
C GLU A 201 19.87 7.92 0.14
N LEU A 202 18.89 8.81 0.25
CA LEU A 202 17.48 8.47 0.47
C LEU A 202 16.91 7.52 -0.60
N ILE A 203 17.49 7.49 -1.80
CA ILE A 203 17.09 6.57 -2.87
C ILE A 203 17.59 5.15 -2.60
N TYR A 204 18.75 4.99 -1.95
CA TYR A 204 19.40 3.71 -1.68
C TYR A 204 19.03 3.12 -0.33
N ASN A 205 18.91 4.00 0.64
CA ASN A 205 18.51 3.70 1.99
C ASN A 205 17.42 4.71 2.33
N PRO A 206 16.19 4.55 1.80
CA PRO A 206 15.07 5.17 2.46
C PRO A 206 15.18 4.67 3.89
N GLN A 207 15.44 5.56 4.85
CA GLN A 207 15.54 5.17 6.25
C GLN A 207 14.14 4.69 6.63
N VAL A 208 13.83 3.43 6.32
CA VAL A 208 12.53 2.84 6.60
C VAL A 208 12.62 2.41 8.04
N GLU A 209 12.49 3.40 8.91
CA GLU A 209 12.24 3.15 10.31
C GLU A 209 10.88 2.47 10.44
N LEU A 210 10.81 1.57 11.41
CA LEU A 210 9.56 0.94 11.76
C LEU A 210 8.57 2.03 12.21
N PRO A 211 7.36 2.10 11.62
CA PRO A 211 6.39 3.11 12.00
C PRO A 211 6.06 3.06 13.49
N GLU A 212 5.75 4.21 14.09
CA GLU A 212 5.30 4.23 15.48
C GLU A 212 4.03 3.39 15.66
N GLY A 213 3.99 2.57 16.71
CA GLY A 213 2.82 1.75 17.06
C GLY A 213 2.71 0.41 16.32
N ILE A 214 3.73 -0.03 15.58
CA ILE A 214 3.82 -1.39 15.04
C ILE A 214 5.18 -2.03 15.40
N SER A 215 5.20 -3.30 15.79
CA SER A 215 6.43 -4.06 16.06
C SER A 215 6.92 -4.85 14.83
N GLU A 216 8.19 -5.29 14.86
CA GLU A 216 8.75 -6.17 13.83
C GLU A 216 8.01 -7.52 13.76
N GLU A 217 7.59 -8.05 14.91
CA GLU A 217 6.77 -9.26 14.97
C GLU A 217 5.42 -9.04 14.28
N GLU A 218 4.73 -7.93 14.55
CA GLU A 218 3.47 -7.59 13.89
C GLU A 218 3.64 -7.46 12.37
N VAL A 219 4.74 -6.81 11.92
CA VAL A 219 5.10 -6.75 10.50
C VAL A 219 5.32 -8.15 9.92
N SER A 220 5.98 -9.04 10.65
CA SER A 220 6.21 -10.42 10.21
C SER A 220 4.91 -11.20 10.04
N VAL A 221 3.94 -11.03 10.94
CA VAL A 221 2.61 -11.66 10.83
C VAL A 221 1.86 -11.11 9.61
N VAL A 222 1.88 -9.79 9.40
CA VAL A 222 1.26 -9.21 8.18
C VAL A 222 1.94 -9.72 6.91
N ARG A 223 3.28 -9.82 6.91
CA ARG A 223 4.04 -10.32 5.77
C ARG A 223 3.70 -11.77 5.43
N SER A 224 3.51 -12.64 6.43
CA SER A 224 3.16 -14.05 6.18
C SER A 224 1.75 -14.21 5.60
N LYS A 225 0.81 -13.36 6.02
CA LYS A 225 -0.60 -13.34 5.56
C LYS A 225 -0.84 -12.41 4.37
N PHE A 226 0.19 -11.76 3.87
CA PHE A 226 0.07 -10.75 2.82
C PHE A 226 -0.66 -11.24 1.56
N PRO A 227 -0.44 -12.47 1.05
CA PRO A 227 -1.19 -12.97 -0.11
C PRO A 227 -2.69 -13.04 0.12
N GLU A 228 -3.13 -13.48 1.30
CA GLU A 228 -4.55 -13.59 1.67
C GLU A 228 -5.19 -12.21 1.84
N LEU A 229 -4.47 -11.29 2.52
CA LEU A 229 -4.89 -9.89 2.67
C LEU A 229 -5.05 -9.20 1.31
N MET A 230 -4.10 -9.41 0.39
CA MET A 230 -4.19 -8.86 -0.96
C MET A 230 -5.37 -9.45 -1.74
N ALA A 231 -5.68 -10.73 -1.56
CA ALA A 231 -6.80 -11.37 -2.26
C ALA A 231 -8.15 -10.77 -1.86
N ILE A 232 -8.38 -10.51 -0.58
CA ILE A 232 -9.67 -9.96 -0.10
C ILE A 232 -9.80 -8.45 -0.35
N MET A 233 -8.68 -7.72 -0.35
CA MET A 233 -8.64 -6.26 -0.50
C MET A 233 -8.64 -5.80 -1.96
N GLN A 234 -8.41 -6.70 -2.92
CA GLN A 234 -8.48 -6.35 -4.34
C GLN A 234 -9.90 -5.87 -4.72
N PRO A 235 -10.01 -4.79 -5.51
CA PRO A 235 -11.30 -4.37 -6.06
C PRO A 235 -11.86 -5.50 -6.94
N GLU A 236 -13.14 -5.83 -6.75
CA GLU A 236 -13.80 -6.77 -7.67
C GLU A 236 -13.85 -6.11 -9.05
N GLU A 237 -13.34 -6.81 -10.07
CA GLU A 237 -13.54 -6.35 -11.44
C GLU A 237 -15.05 -6.26 -11.69
N PRO A 238 -15.54 -5.16 -12.30
CA PRO A 238 -16.96 -5.03 -12.58
C PRO A 238 -17.39 -6.21 -13.44
N GLN A 239 -18.17 -7.12 -12.87
CA GLN A 239 -18.83 -8.17 -13.64
C GLN A 239 -19.68 -7.45 -14.68
N GLN A 240 -19.24 -7.47 -15.94
CA GLN A 240 -20.07 -7.09 -17.06
C GLN A 240 -21.35 -7.90 -16.94
N ALA A 241 -22.47 -7.21 -16.75
CA ALA A 241 -23.78 -7.84 -16.69
C ALA A 241 -23.93 -8.68 -17.96
N THR A 242 -23.95 -10.00 -17.81
CA THR A 242 -24.28 -10.93 -18.88
C THR A 242 -25.64 -10.52 -19.41
N GLU A 243 -25.67 -9.91 -20.59
CA GLU A 243 -26.91 -9.54 -21.27
C GLU A 243 -27.72 -10.81 -21.47
N THR A 244 -28.81 -10.94 -20.72
CA THR A 244 -29.81 -11.98 -20.95
C THR A 244 -30.36 -11.76 -22.36
N PRO A 245 -30.31 -12.75 -23.27
CA PRO A 245 -30.84 -12.56 -24.60
C PRO A 245 -32.36 -12.34 -24.48
N SER A 246 -32.82 -11.16 -24.94
CA SER A 246 -34.24 -10.87 -25.06
C SER A 246 -34.87 -11.86 -26.04
N GLU A 247 -35.63 -12.79 -25.49
CA GLU A 247 -36.52 -13.68 -26.21
C GLU A 247 -37.56 -12.81 -26.93
N THR A 248 -37.35 -12.58 -28.22
CA THR A 248 -38.29 -11.84 -29.06
C THR A 248 -39.43 -12.78 -29.40
N THR A 249 -40.50 -12.71 -28.62
CA THR A 249 -41.78 -13.34 -28.95
C THR A 249 -42.36 -12.66 -30.17
N ALA A 250 -42.17 -13.26 -31.36
CA ALA A 250 -42.92 -12.91 -32.54
C ALA A 250 -44.36 -13.42 -32.37
N VAL A 251 -45.28 -12.52 -32.04
CA VAL A 251 -46.72 -12.74 -32.11
C VAL A 251 -47.20 -12.28 -33.49
N GLN A 252 -47.66 -13.26 -34.26
CA GLN A 252 -48.57 -13.24 -35.43
C GLN A 252 -48.28 -12.30 -36.61
#